data_AF-A0A8J5KLE6-F1
#
_entry.id   AF-A0A8J5KLE6-F1
#
_cell.length_a   1.000
_cell.length_b   1.000
_cell.length_c   1.000
_cell.angle_alpha   90.00
_cell.angle_beta   90.00
_cell.angle_gamma   90.00
#
_symmetry.space_group_name_H-M   'P 1'
#
loop_
_entity.id
_entity.type
_entity.pdbx_description
1 polymer ?
#
loop_
_entity_poly.entity_id
_entity_poly.type
_entity_poly.pdbx_seq_one_letter_code
_entity_poly.pdbx_strand_id
1 'polypeptide(L)'
;MAGVAAEDVKVLSDPLNPFVIRVLIALRLKRVEYEFMEVQLAEPKSKILVKSNPYIDKEWFDNGRSSSFLPANPYNRAIARFWAAYIDDKSTSP
;
A
#
# COMPACT_ATOMS: atom_id res chain seq x y z
N MET A 1 -24.43 2.51 7.74
CA MET A 1 -22.96 2.58 7.89
C MET A 1 -22.42 3.14 6.59
N ALA A 2 -21.92 4.38 6.61
CA ALA A 2 -21.55 5.13 5.41
C ALA A 2 -20.43 4.40 4.66
N GLY A 3 -20.71 3.98 3.42
CA GLY A 3 -19.69 3.50 2.49
C GLY A 3 -18.81 4.68 2.11
N VAL A 4 -17.50 4.54 2.31
CA VAL A 4 -16.51 5.47 1.77
C VAL A 4 -16.72 5.49 0.25
N ALA A 5 -17.12 6.63 -0.29
CA ALA A 5 -17.40 6.78 -1.70
C ALA A 5 -16.13 6.53 -2.52
N ALA A 6 -16.30 5.92 -3.70
CA ALA A 6 -15.26 5.56 -4.65
C ALA A 6 -14.35 6.71 -5.11
N GLU A 7 -14.65 7.96 -4.75
CA GLU A 7 -14.00 9.15 -5.29
C GLU A 7 -12.70 9.54 -4.56
N ASP A 8 -12.40 8.98 -3.39
CA ASP A 8 -11.29 9.45 -2.53
C ASP A 8 -9.98 8.65 -2.63
N VAL A 9 -9.96 7.48 -3.28
CA VAL A 9 -8.80 6.57 -3.26
C VAL A 9 -8.09 6.54 -4.62
N LYS A 10 -6.92 7.18 -4.68
CA LYS A 10 -6.04 7.16 -5.86
C LYS A 10 -4.78 6.36 -5.59
N VAL A 11 -4.45 5.43 -6.50
CA VAL A 11 -3.22 4.64 -6.46
C VAL A 11 -2.25 5.20 -7.50
N LEU A 12 -1.16 5.80 -7.03
CA LEU A 12 -0.13 6.39 -7.88
C LEU A 12 1.03 5.39 -8.04
N SER A 13 1.14 4.70 -9.18
CA SER A 13 2.30 3.81 -9.44
C SER A 13 2.48 3.38 -10.89
N ASP A 14 3.59 2.71 -11.19
CA ASP A 14 3.73 1.78 -12.30
C ASP A 14 2.91 0.47 -12.05
N PRO A 15 2.19 -0.06 -13.07
CA PRO A 15 1.31 -1.23 -12.93
C PRO A 15 2.04 -2.58 -12.79
N LEU A 16 3.33 -2.66 -13.11
CA LEU A 16 4.17 -3.85 -12.94
C LEU A 16 4.98 -3.82 -11.65
N ASN A 17 4.87 -2.76 -10.85
CA ASN A 17 5.55 -2.67 -9.56
C ASN A 17 4.99 -3.73 -8.57
N PRO A 18 5.81 -4.69 -8.11
CA PRO A 18 5.36 -5.79 -7.26
C PRO A 18 4.80 -5.33 -5.91
N PHE A 19 5.24 -4.18 -5.40
CA PHE A 19 4.69 -3.59 -4.18
C PHE A 19 3.27 -3.06 -4.39
N VAL A 20 3.00 -2.47 -5.55
CA VAL A 20 1.67 -1.91 -5.85
C VAL A 20 0.67 -2.98 -6.25
N ILE A 21 1.09 -4.06 -6.91
CA ILE A 21 0.24 -5.21 -7.16
C ILE A 21 -0.39 -5.73 -5.85
N ARG A 22 0.34 -5.72 -4.72
CA ARG A 22 -0.22 -6.09 -3.41
C ARG A 22 -1.33 -5.15 -2.94
N VAL A 23 -1.15 -3.84 -3.15
CA VAL A 23 -2.17 -2.82 -2.82
C VAL A 23 -3.41 -3.03 -3.69
N LEU A 24 -3.25 -3.26 -4.99
CA LEU A 24 -4.37 -3.50 -5.91
C LEU A 24 -5.15 -4.76 -5.52
N ILE A 25 -4.47 -5.86 -5.19
CA ILE A 25 -5.12 -7.09 -4.69
C ILE A 25 -5.90 -6.80 -3.41
N ALA A 26 -5.31 -6.09 -2.45
CA ALA A 26 -5.95 -5.76 -1.18
C ALA A 26 -7.21 -4.89 -1.35
N LEU A 27 -7.14 -3.86 -2.20
CA LEU A 27 -8.29 -2.99 -2.51
C LEU A 27 -9.41 -3.79 -3.17
N ARG A 28 -9.06 -4.66 -4.12
CA ARG A 28 -10.02 -5.53 -4.82
C ARG A 28 -10.70 -6.52 -3.88
N LEU A 29 -9.95 -7.14 -2.96
CA LEU A 29 -10.49 -8.05 -1.95
C LEU A 29 -11.44 -7.33 -0.98
N LYS A 30 -11.16 -6.07 -0.64
CA LYS A 30 -12.01 -5.26 0.23
C LYS A 30 -13.18 -4.59 -0.49
N ARG A 31 -13.34 -4.78 -1.81
CA ARG A 31 -14.33 -4.08 -2.64
C ARG A 31 -14.27 -2.56 -2.48
N VAL A 32 -13.05 -2.02 -2.34
CA VAL A 32 -12.82 -0.58 -2.34
C VAL A 32 -12.52 -0.18 -3.77
N GLU A 33 -13.39 0.65 -4.34
CA GLU A 33 -13.18 1.28 -5.64
C GLU A 33 -11.97 2.21 -5.56
N TYR A 34 -11.16 2.25 -6.62
CA TYR A 34 -9.96 3.08 -6.68
C TYR A 34 -9.70 3.56 -8.12
N GLU A 35 -9.09 4.74 -8.23
CA GLU A 35 -8.56 5.25 -9.49
C GLU A 35 -7.06 4.94 -9.57
N PHE A 36 -6.63 4.22 -10.61
CA PHE A 36 -5.21 3.99 -10.86
C PHE A 36 -4.64 5.10 -11.73
N MET A 37 -3.55 5.72 -11.28
CA MET A 37 -2.82 6.73 -12.02
C MET A 37 -1.38 6.29 -12.20
N GLU A 38 -0.97 6.16 -13.46
CA GLU A 38 0.37 5.76 -13.79
C GLU A 38 1.37 6.88 -13.51
N VAL A 39 2.43 6.58 -12.76
CA VAL A 39 3.52 7.54 -12.50
C VAL A 39 4.86 6.92 -12.79
N GLN A 40 5.74 7.70 -13.41
CA GLN A 40 7.13 7.31 -13.59
C GLN A 40 7.84 7.28 -12.24
N LEU A 41 8.28 6.08 -11.84
CA LEU A 41 9.11 5.86 -10.66
C LEU A 41 10.60 6.00 -10.95
N ALA A 42 11.00 5.96 -12.23
CA ALA A 42 12.38 6.22 -12.65
C ALA A 42 12.75 7.68 -12.40
N GLU A 43 14.00 7.92 -12.02
CA GLU A 43 14.48 9.29 -11.81
C GLU A 43 14.44 10.08 -13.14
N PRO A 44 13.98 11.35 -13.11
CA PRO A 44 13.54 12.11 -11.94
C PRO A 44 12.10 11.80 -11.50
N LYS A 45 11.89 11.57 -10.20
CA LYS A 45 10.54 11.35 -9.63
C LYS A 45 9.58 12.52 -9.91
N SER A 46 8.34 12.18 -10.27
CA SER A 46 7.32 13.19 -10.57
C SER A 46 6.98 14.07 -9.35
N LYS A 47 6.65 15.35 -9.59
CA LYS A 47 6.29 16.32 -8.53
C LYS A 47 5.12 15.86 -7.66
N ILE A 48 4.16 15.13 -8.24
CA ILE A 48 2.97 14.61 -7.55
C ILE A 48 3.36 13.49 -6.59
N LEU A 49 4.28 12.59 -7.00
CA LEU A 49 4.76 11.50 -6.16
C LEU A 49 5.51 12.05 -4.93
N VAL A 50 6.37 13.05 -5.14
CA VAL A 50 7.13 13.70 -4.05
C VAL A 50 6.19 14.44 -3.08
N LYS A 51 5.18 15.15 -3.59
CA LYS A 51 4.20 15.87 -2.75
C LYS A 51 3.32 14.92 -1.92
N SER A 52 2.95 13.78 -2.48
CA SER A 52 2.02 12.83 -1.85
C SER A 52 2.71 11.88 -0.87
N ASN A 53 4.02 11.64 -1.04
CA ASN A 53 4.82 10.79 -0.17
C ASN A 53 6.10 11.52 0.28
N PRO A 54 6.00 12.51 1.19
CA PRO A 54 7.14 13.30 1.66
C PRO A 54 8.07 12.54 2.63
N TYR A 55 8.16 11.20 2.55
CA TYR A 55 8.64 10.25 3.56
C TYR A 55 7.59 9.99 4.66
N ILE A 56 7.20 8.71 4.77
CA ILE A 56 6.28 8.22 5.80
C ILE A 56 7.06 8.14 7.11
N ASP A 57 6.95 9.17 7.95
CA ASP A 57 7.40 9.09 9.33
C ASP A 57 6.48 8.17 10.15
N LYS A 58 7.04 7.58 11.21
CA LYS A 58 6.39 6.61 12.13
C LYS A 58 4.99 7.04 12.59
N GLU A 59 4.72 8.33 12.63
CA GLU A 59 3.45 8.91 13.05
C GLU A 59 2.24 8.47 12.20
N TRP A 60 2.42 8.08 10.93
CA TRP A 60 1.31 7.55 10.12
C TRP A 60 0.76 6.22 10.69
N PHE A 61 1.63 5.41 11.30
CA PHE A 61 1.25 4.14 11.92
C PHE A 61 0.70 4.32 13.35
N ASP A 62 1.18 5.34 14.08
CA ASP A 62 0.84 5.56 15.48
C ASP A 62 -0.54 6.22 15.68
N ASN A 63 -1.04 6.94 14.67
CA ASN A 63 -2.30 7.70 14.75
C ASN A 63 -3.59 6.86 14.58
N GLY A 64 -3.51 5.53 14.62
CA GLY A 64 -4.69 4.64 14.62
C GLY A 64 -5.57 4.67 13.35
N ARG A 65 -5.20 5.44 12.33
CA ARG A 65 -5.93 5.55 11.05
C ARG A 65 -5.69 4.39 10.10
N SER A 66 -4.71 3.54 10.39
CA SER A 66 -4.50 2.30 9.63
C SER A 66 -5.57 1.29 10.05
N SER A 67 -6.64 1.19 9.25
CA SER A 67 -7.56 0.05 9.33
C SER A 67 -6.73 -1.22 9.19
N SER A 68 -6.45 -1.90 10.31
CA SER A 68 -5.42 -2.92 10.38
C SER A 68 -5.71 -4.01 9.34
N PHE A 69 -4.93 -4.01 8.25
CA PHE A 69 -4.98 -5.04 7.21
C PHE A 69 -4.48 -6.39 7.73
N LEU A 70 -3.85 -6.40 8.91
CA LEU A 70 -3.34 -7.57 9.56
C LEU A 70 -4.44 -8.27 10.37
N PRO A 71 -4.35 -9.61 10.52
CA PRO A 71 -5.21 -10.35 11.43
C PRO A 71 -5.19 -9.80 12.87
N ALA A 72 -6.34 -9.82 13.54
CA ALA A 72 -6.45 -9.39 14.94
C ALA A 72 -5.70 -10.33 15.91
N ASN A 73 -5.69 -11.63 15.62
CA ASN A 73 -4.97 -12.62 16.42
C ASN A 73 -3.44 -12.40 16.35
N PRO A 74 -2.71 -12.36 17.48
CA PRO A 74 -1.27 -12.09 17.50
C PRO A 74 -0.42 -13.08 16.70
N TYR A 75 -0.75 -14.37 16.73
CA TYR A 75 -0.03 -15.41 16.00
C TYR A 75 -0.22 -15.25 14.49
N ASN A 76 -1.48 -15.13 14.03
CA ASN A 76 -1.77 -14.93 12.62
C ASN A 76 -1.16 -13.63 12.08
N ARG A 77 -1.11 -12.58 12.92
CA ARG A 77 -0.44 -11.32 12.60
C ARG A 77 1.07 -11.51 12.45
N ALA A 78 1.71 -12.31 13.31
CA ALA A 78 3.13 -12.62 13.19
C ALA A 78 3.44 -13.39 11.90
N ILE A 79 2.62 -14.38 11.54
CA ILE A 79 2.74 -15.14 10.29
C ILE A 79 2.59 -14.23 9.07
N ALA A 80 1.57 -13.36 9.04
CA ALA A 80 1.39 -12.40 7.95
C ALA A 80 2.59 -11.46 7.79
N ARG A 81 3.14 -10.98 8.91
CA ARG A 81 4.34 -10.12 8.93
C ARG A 81 5.58 -10.86 8.44
N PHE A 82 5.77 -12.11 8.87
CA PHE A 82 6.89 -12.94 8.44
C PHE A 82 6.89 -13.11 6.92
N TRP A 83 5.76 -13.51 6.33
CA TRP A 83 5.68 -13.71 4.89
C TRP A 83 5.82 -12.40 4.10
N ALA A 84 5.26 -11.30 4.59
CA ALA A 84 5.46 -10.00 3.94
C ALA A 84 6.95 -9.62 3.87
N ALA A 85 7.67 -9.74 4.99
CA ALA A 85 9.10 -9.45 5.06
C ALA A 85 9.93 -10.43 4.21
N TYR A 86 9.60 -11.72 4.23
CA TYR A 86 10.30 -12.73 3.43
C TYR A 86 10.14 -12.48 1.91
N ILE A 87 8.93 -12.15 1.45
CA ILE A 87 8.70 -11.86 0.03
C ILE A 87 9.45 -10.60 -0.37
N ASP A 88 9.48 -9.56 0.47
CA ASP A 88 10.26 -8.34 0.19
C ASP A 88 11.75 -8.66 0.03
N ASP A 89 12.33 -9.39 0.99
CA ASP A 89 13.73 -9.85 0.94
C ASP A 89 14.04 -10.60 -0.37
N LYS A 90 13.18 -11.55 -0.75
CA LYS A 90 13.39 -12.38 -1.95
C LYS A 90 13.06 -11.67 -3.26
N SER A 91 12.20 -10.66 -3.26
CA SER A 91 11.85 -9.92 -4.48
C SER A 91 12.86 -8.83 -4.83
N THR A 92 13.70 -8.42 -3.87
CA THR A 92 14.74 -7.39 -4.06
C THR A 92 16.16 -7.93 -4.08
N SER A 93 16.35 -9.23 -3.81
CA SER A 93 17.64 -9.89 -3.96
C SER A 93 17.96 -10.08 -5.46
N PRO A 94 19.17 -9.74 -5.93
CA PRO A 94 19.61 -10.03 -7.29
C PRO A 94 19.69 -11.54 -7.56
#